data_AF-A0A497KRH3-F1
#
_entry.id   AF-A0A497KRH3-F1
#
_cell.length_a   1.000
_cell.length_b   1.000
_cell.length_c   1.000
_cell.angle_alpha   90.00
_cell.angle_beta   90.00
_cell.angle_gamma   90.00
#
_symmetry.space_group_name_H-M   'P 1'
#
loop_
_entity.id
_entity.type
_entity.pdbx_description
1 polymer ?
#
loop_
_entity_poly.entity_id
_entity_poly.type
_entity_poly.pdbx_seq_one_letter_code
_entity_poly.pdbx_strand_id
1 'polypeptide(L)'
;MFLSSTATTAVFWRHKKKITEAFVVGVVGSVGICTISDIIIPYLGVLPVETIEFHPCFLIHPQLVFPPAIVGVLVGVFLTQITRKSSLFSHGFHVLVSALASTFYLVAFGSLSLVQILPLVFVVVFLAVLIPCCTSDILFPMLFVGGLIEEEPFAHRLFGKKKVTKTLE
;
A
#
# COMPACT_ATOMS: atom_id res chain seq x y z
N MET A 1 -2.70 6.82 0.85
CA MET A 1 -3.88 6.72 -0.05
C MET A 1 -3.54 6.82 -1.55
N PHE A 2 -3.25 8.01 -2.12
CA PHE A 2 -3.00 8.17 -3.57
C PHE A 2 -1.87 7.27 -4.09
N LEU A 3 -0.72 7.28 -3.42
CA LEU A 3 0.46 6.53 -3.85
C LEU A 3 0.28 5.01 -3.71
N SER A 4 -0.36 4.55 -2.62
CA SER A 4 -0.71 3.14 -2.43
C SER A 4 -1.69 2.67 -3.51
N SER A 5 -2.82 3.36 -3.72
CA SER A 5 -3.78 3.00 -4.77
C SER A 5 -3.16 2.96 -6.17
N THR A 6 -2.25 3.89 -6.48
CA THR A 6 -1.46 3.90 -7.72
C THR A 6 -0.58 2.66 -7.83
N ALA A 7 0.17 2.31 -6.77
CA ALA A 7 1.05 1.16 -6.75
C ALA A 7 0.27 -0.17 -6.86
N THR A 8 -0.75 -0.36 -6.03
CA THR A 8 -1.63 -1.54 -6.02
C THR A 8 -2.29 -1.76 -7.38
N THR A 9 -2.85 -0.70 -7.97
CA THR A 9 -3.49 -0.76 -9.29
C THR A 9 -2.49 -1.06 -10.39
N ALA A 10 -1.32 -0.42 -10.37
CA ALA A 10 -0.26 -0.66 -11.36
C ALA A 10 0.28 -2.09 -11.33
N VAL A 11 0.31 -2.75 -10.16
CA VAL A 11 0.69 -4.16 -10.04
C VAL A 11 -0.43 -5.08 -10.55
N PHE A 12 -1.69 -4.81 -10.17
CA PHE A 12 -2.83 -5.61 -10.63
C PHE A 12 -3.02 -5.55 -12.16
N TRP A 13 -2.93 -4.35 -12.74
CA TRP A 13 -3.15 -4.10 -14.17
C TRP A 13 -2.15 -4.84 -15.08
N ARG A 14 -0.99 -5.23 -14.55
CA ARG A 14 0.00 -6.04 -15.30
C ARG A 14 -0.47 -7.46 -15.55
N HIS A 15 -1.22 -8.02 -14.60
CA HIS A 15 -1.66 -9.42 -14.63
C HIS A 15 -3.07 -9.53 -15.23
N LYS A 16 -3.98 -8.62 -14.86
CA LYS A 16 -5.35 -8.58 -15.37
C LYS A 16 -5.75 -7.16 -15.77
N LYS A 17 -6.09 -6.97 -17.05
CA LYS A 17 -6.52 -5.67 -17.63
C LYS A 17 -8.01 -5.40 -17.46
N LYS A 18 -8.60 -5.77 -16.33
CA LYS A 18 -10.01 -5.54 -16.04
C LYS A 18 -10.16 -4.30 -15.17
N ILE A 19 -10.80 -3.26 -15.71
CA ILE A 19 -10.92 -1.95 -15.06
C ILE A 19 -11.74 -2.04 -13.76
N THR A 20 -12.82 -2.81 -13.74
CA THR A 20 -13.69 -2.96 -12.56
C THR A 20 -12.96 -3.64 -11.41
N GLU A 21 -12.28 -4.77 -11.67
CA GLU A 21 -11.49 -5.47 -10.67
C GLU A 21 -10.31 -4.61 -10.19
N ALA A 22 -9.64 -3.89 -11.10
CA ALA A 22 -8.54 -2.99 -10.74
C ALA A 22 -9.00 -1.85 -9.82
N PHE A 23 -10.19 -1.30 -10.08
CA PHE A 23 -10.77 -0.25 -9.25
C PHE A 23 -11.10 -0.75 -7.84
N VAL A 24 -11.75 -1.92 -7.73
CA VAL A 24 -12.07 -2.51 -6.42
C VAL A 24 -10.81 -2.82 -5.64
N VAL A 25 -9.83 -3.47 -6.25
CA VAL A 25 -8.57 -3.85 -5.59
C VAL A 25 -7.76 -2.62 -5.18
N GLY A 26 -7.65 -1.61 -6.05
CA GLY A 26 -6.90 -0.39 -5.77
C GLY A 26 -7.53 0.47 -4.67
N VAL A 27 -8.85 0.62 -4.66
CA VAL A 27 -9.56 1.39 -3.62
C VAL A 27 -9.57 0.62 -2.29
N VAL A 28 -10.01 -0.64 -2.28
CA VAL A 28 -10.11 -1.42 -1.04
C VAL A 28 -8.73 -1.68 -0.43
N GLY A 29 -7.75 -2.00 -1.27
CA GLY A 29 -6.36 -2.20 -0.84
C GLY A 29 -5.79 -0.94 -0.20
N SER A 30 -5.85 0.20 -0.89
CA SER A 30 -5.28 1.44 -0.36
C SER A 30 -5.99 1.96 0.89
N VAL A 31 -7.33 1.96 0.91
CA VAL A 31 -8.10 2.44 2.06
C VAL A 31 -7.85 1.56 3.28
N GLY A 32 -7.88 0.24 3.11
CA GLY A 32 -7.61 -0.70 4.20
C GLY A 32 -6.19 -0.58 4.75
N ILE A 33 -5.20 -0.67 3.87
CA ILE A 33 -3.78 -0.69 4.26
C ILE A 33 -3.36 0.62 4.89
N CYS A 34 -3.64 1.77 4.25
CA CYS A 34 -3.25 3.07 4.79
C CYS A 34 -3.95 3.39 6.11
N THR A 35 -5.22 2.96 6.29
CA THR A 35 -5.90 3.17 7.58
C THR A 35 -5.24 2.36 8.69
N ILE A 36 -4.86 1.11 8.40
CA ILE A 36 -4.17 0.25 9.36
C ILE A 36 -2.79 0.82 9.69
N SER A 37 -1.99 1.16 8.68
CA SER A 37 -0.61 1.61 8.86
C SER A 37 -0.48 3.00 9.46
N ASP A 38 -1.31 3.95 9.04
CA ASP A 38 -1.11 5.36 9.35
C ASP A 38 -1.82 5.77 10.66
N ILE A 39 -2.83 5.01 11.09
CA ILE A 39 -3.67 5.35 12.25
C ILE A 39 -3.71 4.21 13.26
N ILE A 40 -4.14 3.00 12.87
CA ILE A 40 -4.40 1.93 13.85
C ILE A 40 -3.11 1.49 14.54
N ILE A 41 -2.03 1.23 13.80
CA ILE A 41 -0.81 0.73 14.41
C ILE A 41 -0.08 1.82 15.24
N PRO A 42 0.07 3.07 14.77
CA PRO A 42 0.60 4.16 15.60
C PRO A 42 -0.22 4.38 16.88
N TYR A 43 -1.55 4.28 16.79
CA TYR A 43 -2.43 4.37 17.95
C TYR A 43 -2.16 3.26 18.97
N LEU A 44 -2.11 2.00 18.53
CA LEU A 44 -1.80 0.86 19.39
C LEU A 44 -0.39 0.91 19.98
N GLY A 45 0.58 1.44 19.23
CA GLY A 45 1.97 1.56 19.67
C GLY A 45 2.17 2.57 20.80
N VAL A 46 1.30 3.59 20.90
CA VAL A 46 1.38 4.65 21.92
C VAL A 46 0.40 4.45 23.07
N LEU A 47 -0.61 3.59 22.92
CA LEU A 47 -1.56 3.22 23.98
C LEU A 47 -0.93 2.85 25.35
N PRO A 48 0.24 2.16 25.43
CA PRO A 48 0.88 1.84 26.71
C PRO A 48 1.53 3.03 27.41
N VAL A 49 1.75 4.13 26.67
CA VAL A 49 2.52 5.29 27.09
C VAL A 49 1.63 6.50 27.32
N GLU A 50 0.56 6.65 26.53
CA GLU A 50 -0.31 7.83 26.59
C GLU A 50 -1.73 7.55 26.07
N THR A 51 -2.73 8.24 26.65
CA THR A 51 -4.12 8.16 26.20
C THR A 51 -4.39 9.17 25.09
N ILE A 52 -4.12 8.77 23.86
CA ILE A 52 -4.46 9.52 22.64
C ILE A 52 -5.91 9.28 22.22
N GLU A 53 -6.57 10.31 21.67
CA GLU A 53 -7.91 10.16 21.08
C GLU A 53 -7.83 9.43 19.74
N PHE A 54 -8.68 8.41 19.57
CA PHE A 54 -8.77 7.67 18.32
C PHE A 54 -9.50 8.51 17.26
N HIS A 55 -8.76 8.98 16.27
CA HIS A 55 -9.32 9.79 15.18
C HIS A 55 -9.26 9.03 13.84
N PRO A 56 -10.31 8.25 13.50
CA PRO A 56 -10.35 7.54 12.23
C PRO A 56 -10.62 8.52 11.08
N CYS A 57 -9.56 8.96 10.39
CA CYS A 57 -9.66 9.87 9.24
C CYS A 57 -10.62 9.37 8.14
N PHE A 58 -10.80 8.04 8.01
CA PHE A 58 -11.77 7.44 7.08
C PHE A 58 -13.23 7.81 7.40
N LEU A 59 -13.59 7.88 8.68
CA LEU A 59 -14.96 8.14 9.13
C LEU A 59 -15.25 9.64 9.28
N ILE A 60 -14.28 10.41 9.79
CA ILE A 60 -14.46 11.86 9.96
C ILE A 60 -14.32 12.61 8.62
N HIS A 61 -13.38 12.19 7.77
CA HIS A 61 -13.04 12.93 6.55
C HIS A 61 -12.96 12.01 5.31
N PRO A 62 -14.08 11.40 4.90
CA PRO A 62 -14.12 10.54 3.71
C PRO A 62 -13.71 11.29 2.43
N GLN A 63 -13.99 12.59 2.38
CA GLN A 63 -13.60 13.47 1.27
C GLN A 63 -12.08 13.64 1.10
N LEU A 64 -11.26 13.36 2.12
CA LEU A 64 -9.80 13.32 1.99
C LEU A 64 -9.27 11.93 1.62
N VAL A 65 -10.11 10.89 1.70
CA VAL A 65 -9.67 9.50 1.47
C VAL A 65 -10.10 9.00 0.10
N PHE A 66 -11.38 9.16 -0.25
CA PHE A 66 -11.94 8.61 -1.49
C PHE A 66 -11.41 9.30 -2.75
N PRO A 67 -11.39 10.65 -2.87
CA PRO A 67 -10.88 11.31 -4.06
C PRO A 67 -9.43 10.95 -4.41
N PRO A 68 -8.44 10.99 -3.48
CA PRO A 68 -7.08 10.60 -3.83
C PRO A 68 -6.96 9.10 -4.13
N ALA A 69 -7.78 8.23 -3.54
CA ALA A 69 -7.81 6.81 -3.91
C ALA A 69 -8.28 6.62 -5.36
N ILE A 70 -9.37 7.29 -5.76
CA ILE A 70 -9.90 7.21 -7.13
C ILE A 70 -8.90 7.76 -8.14
N VAL A 71 -8.35 8.95 -7.87
CA VAL A 71 -7.34 9.57 -8.75
C VAL A 71 -6.10 8.69 -8.84
N GLY A 72 -5.68 8.05 -7.74
CA GLY A 72 -4.55 7.13 -7.74
C GLY A 72 -4.78 5.86 -8.55
N VAL A 73 -5.99 5.30 -8.56
CA VAL A 73 -6.34 4.19 -9.46
C VAL A 73 -6.23 4.61 -10.93
N LEU A 74 -6.80 5.76 -11.30
CA LEU A 74 -6.76 6.28 -12.67
C LEU A 74 -5.31 6.51 -13.13
N VAL A 75 -4.53 7.17 -12.27
CA VAL A 75 -3.10 7.43 -12.51
C VAL A 75 -2.30 6.12 -12.56
N GLY A 76 -2.65 5.12 -11.74
CA GLY A 76 -2.04 3.79 -11.74
C GLY A 76 -2.22 3.05 -13.05
N VAL A 77 -3.44 3.08 -13.63
CA VAL A 77 -3.73 2.51 -14.97
C VAL A 77 -2.97 3.25 -16.07
N PHE A 78 -2.90 4.58 -15.99
CA PHE A 78 -2.20 5.40 -16.99
C PHE A 78 -0.67 5.21 -16.93
N LEU A 79 -0.08 5.24 -15.73
CA LEU A 79 1.35 5.03 -15.50
C LEU A 79 1.82 3.64 -15.92
N THR A 80 0.97 2.61 -15.80
CA THR A 80 1.31 1.28 -16.29
C THR A 80 1.50 1.24 -17.81
N GLN A 81 0.88 2.15 -18.56
CA GLN A 81 1.07 2.24 -20.01
C GLN A 81 2.39 2.93 -20.38
N ILE A 82 2.90 3.82 -19.52
CA ILE A 82 4.10 4.61 -19.79
C ILE A 82 5.37 3.92 -19.28
N THR A 83 5.38 3.38 -18.06
CA THR A 83 6.62 2.85 -17.45
C THR A 83 6.43 1.66 -16.51
N ARG A 84 7.17 0.57 -16.77
CA ARG A 84 7.23 -0.64 -15.91
C ARG A 84 7.88 -0.43 -14.54
N LYS A 85 8.60 0.66 -14.29
CA LYS A 85 9.25 0.91 -12.98
C LYS A 85 8.43 1.82 -12.04
N SER A 86 7.29 2.35 -12.49
CA SER A 86 6.52 3.35 -11.74
C SER A 86 5.94 2.85 -10.41
N SER A 87 5.66 1.54 -10.29
CA SER A 87 5.11 0.96 -9.06
C SER A 87 6.10 1.01 -7.89
N LEU A 88 7.40 0.79 -8.14
CA LEU A 88 8.43 0.89 -7.10
C LEU A 88 8.64 2.32 -6.62
N PHE A 89 8.57 3.29 -7.54
CA PHE A 89 8.69 4.70 -7.19
C PHE A 89 7.48 5.18 -6.39
N SER A 90 6.26 4.84 -6.82
CA SER A 90 5.04 5.18 -6.09
C SER A 90 5.00 4.50 -4.72
N HIS A 91 5.51 3.27 -4.62
CA HIS A 91 5.63 2.56 -3.35
C HIS A 91 6.65 3.21 -2.40
N GLY A 92 7.85 3.57 -2.87
CA GLY A 92 8.84 4.26 -2.05
C GLY A 92 8.33 5.60 -1.52
N PHE A 93 7.64 6.38 -2.36
CA PHE A 93 6.99 7.61 -1.94
C PHE A 93 5.82 7.36 -0.97
N HIS A 94 5.07 6.26 -1.13
CA HIS A 94 4.00 5.90 -0.21
C HIS A 94 4.55 5.68 1.21
N VAL A 95 5.60 4.87 1.35
CA VAL A 95 6.24 4.58 2.65
C VAL A 95 6.77 5.86 3.31
N LEU A 96 7.43 6.75 2.54
CA LEU A 96 7.92 8.03 3.05
C LEU A 96 6.78 8.91 3.59
N VAL A 97 5.70 9.04 2.82
CA VAL A 97 4.54 9.87 3.21
C VAL A 97 3.82 9.28 4.42
N SER A 98 3.66 7.95 4.52
CA SER A 98 3.07 7.31 5.70
C SER A 98 3.92 7.48 6.95
N ALA A 99 5.25 7.41 6.83
CA ALA A 99 6.14 7.68 7.96
C ALA A 99 6.02 9.13 8.46
N LEU A 100 5.92 10.08 7.52
CA LEU A 100 5.71 11.49 7.83
C LEU A 100 4.34 11.73 8.48
N ALA A 101 3.27 11.11 7.97
CA ALA A 101 1.92 11.22 8.51
C ALA A 101 1.83 10.67 9.94
N SER A 102 2.43 9.50 10.18
CA SER A 102 2.47 8.88 11.52
C SER A 102 3.22 9.76 12.52
N THR A 103 4.33 10.38 12.08
CA THR A 103 5.09 11.31 12.92
C THR A 103 4.26 12.56 13.25
N PHE A 104 3.58 13.15 12.27
CA PHE A 104 2.69 14.31 12.52
C PHE A 104 1.51 13.97 13.43
N TYR A 105 0.91 12.78 13.29
CA TYR A 105 -0.18 12.34 14.16
C TYR A 105 0.26 12.28 15.63
N LEU A 106 1.43 11.69 15.90
CA LEU A 106 1.97 11.61 17.26
C LEU A 106 2.37 12.98 17.83
N VAL A 107 2.86 13.90 17.00
CA VAL A 107 3.17 15.27 17.43
C VAL A 107 1.92 16.10 17.70
N ALA A 108 0.85 15.88 16.93
CA ALA A 108 -0.39 16.63 17.06
C ALA A 108 -1.22 16.20 18.28
N PHE A 109 -1.18 14.92 18.65
CA PHE A 109 -2.02 14.35 19.71
C PHE A 109 -1.26 13.88 20.96
N GLY A 110 0.07 13.76 20.91
CA GLY A 110 0.90 13.45 22.09
C GLY A 110 1.16 14.70 22.94
N SER A 111 1.07 14.59 24.26
CA SER A 111 1.42 15.66 25.20
C SER A 111 2.91 15.61 25.61
N LEU A 112 3.59 14.51 25.33
CA LEU A 112 5.01 14.32 25.58
C LEU A 112 5.87 15.09 24.55
N SER A 113 7.03 15.56 24.99
CA SER A 113 7.97 16.27 24.09
C SER A 113 8.51 15.32 23.02
N LEU A 114 8.67 15.82 21.78
CA LEU A 114 9.15 15.06 20.62
C LEU A 114 10.44 14.26 20.92
N VAL A 115 11.31 14.79 21.77
CA VAL A 115 12.57 14.17 22.19
C VAL A 115 12.36 12.91 23.03
N GLN A 116 11.32 12.85 23.86
CA GLN A 116 11.05 11.71 24.74
C GLN A 116 10.35 10.56 24.00
N ILE A 117 9.51 10.87 23.00
CA ILE A 117 8.79 9.85 22.22
C ILE A 117 9.64 9.36 21.03
N LEU A 118 10.69 10.10 20.63
CA LEU A 118 11.49 9.82 19.42
C LEU A 118 11.94 8.35 19.25
N PRO A 119 12.52 7.66 20.24
CA PRO A 119 12.93 6.27 20.06
C PRO A 119 11.74 5.32 19.88
N LEU A 120 10.62 5.59 20.56
CA LEU A 120 9.39 4.82 20.42
C LEU A 120 8.73 5.08 19.06
N VAL A 121 8.62 6.34 18.63
CA VAL A 121 8.13 6.72 17.30
C VAL A 121 8.96 6.07 16.21
N PHE A 122 10.29 6.07 16.35
CA PHE A 122 11.16 5.46 15.36
C PHE A 122 10.89 3.96 15.21
N VAL A 123 10.81 3.22 16.33
CA VAL A 123 10.55 1.77 16.29
C VAL A 123 9.13 1.47 15.83
N VAL A 124 8.14 2.20 16.34
CA VAL A 124 6.73 2.04 15.95
C VAL A 124 6.59 2.35 14.48
N VAL A 125 6.97 3.53 13.98
CA VAL A 125 6.86 3.88 12.55
C VAL A 125 7.66 2.92 11.67
N PHE A 126 8.85 2.49 12.08
CA PHE A 126 9.67 1.57 11.30
C PHE A 126 9.05 0.17 11.20
N LEU A 127 8.58 -0.44 12.29
CA LEU A 127 7.90 -1.75 12.21
C LEU A 127 6.47 -1.64 11.66
N ALA A 128 5.73 -0.62 12.09
CA ALA A 128 4.31 -0.42 11.82
C ALA A 128 4.01 0.02 10.40
N VAL A 129 4.89 0.80 9.77
CA VAL A 129 4.65 1.27 8.40
C VAL A 129 5.38 0.36 7.43
N LEU A 130 6.63 -0.01 7.71
CA LEU A 130 7.41 -0.77 6.74
C LEU A 130 6.83 -2.17 6.52
N ILE A 131 6.46 -2.90 7.57
CA ILE A 131 6.03 -4.29 7.41
C ILE A 131 4.66 -4.39 6.71
N PRO A 132 3.57 -3.77 7.20
CA PRO A 132 2.26 -3.92 6.57
C PRO A 132 2.15 -3.15 5.25
N CYS A 133 2.77 -1.99 5.07
CA CYS A 133 2.70 -1.26 3.80
C CYS A 133 3.48 -1.99 2.71
N CYS A 134 4.71 -2.46 2.98
CA CYS A 134 5.51 -3.17 1.98
C CYS A 134 4.92 -4.54 1.64
N THR A 135 4.42 -5.26 2.64
CA THR A 135 3.82 -6.58 2.42
C THR A 135 2.51 -6.45 1.65
N SER A 136 1.63 -5.54 2.06
CA SER A 136 0.26 -5.49 1.55
C SER A 136 0.13 -4.80 0.18
N ASP A 137 0.94 -3.79 -0.13
CA ASP A 137 0.94 -3.15 -1.46
C ASP A 137 1.31 -4.15 -2.59
N ILE A 138 1.98 -5.27 -2.25
CA ILE A 138 2.42 -6.32 -3.17
C ILE A 138 1.54 -7.58 -3.08
N LEU A 139 1.21 -8.06 -1.87
CA LEU A 139 0.40 -9.28 -1.69
C LEU A 139 -1.07 -9.08 -2.08
N PHE A 140 -1.65 -7.91 -1.81
CA PHE A 140 -3.07 -7.68 -2.02
C PHE A 140 -3.50 -7.77 -3.51
N PRO A 141 -2.78 -7.16 -4.46
CA PRO A 141 -3.01 -7.39 -5.90
C PRO A 141 -2.86 -8.86 -6.31
N MET A 142 -1.85 -9.55 -5.76
CA MET A 142 -1.52 -10.93 -6.14
C MET A 142 -2.57 -11.93 -5.66
N LEU A 143 -3.15 -11.72 -4.48
CA LEU A 143 -4.26 -12.52 -3.96
C LEU A 143 -5.51 -12.45 -4.89
N PHE A 144 -5.84 -11.27 -5.41
CA PHE A 144 -6.99 -11.08 -6.30
C PHE A 144 -6.76 -11.53 -7.75
N VAL A 145 -5.50 -11.63 -8.18
CA VAL A 145 -5.16 -12.29 -9.46
C VAL A 145 -5.49 -13.78 -9.39
N GLY A 146 -5.47 -14.38 -8.20
CA GLY A 146 -5.94 -15.73 -7.91
C GLY A 146 -4.88 -16.78 -8.21
N GLY A 147 -4.23 -17.30 -7.17
CA GLY A 147 -3.63 -18.64 -7.11
C GLY A 147 -2.56 -19.03 -8.13
N LEU A 148 -2.19 -18.19 -9.10
CA LEU A 148 -0.98 -18.39 -9.89
C LEU A 148 0.14 -17.65 -9.18
N ILE A 149 0.73 -18.34 -8.22
CA ILE A 149 2.15 -18.17 -7.91
C ILE A 149 2.91 -18.52 -9.20
N GLU A 150 2.89 -17.62 -10.17
CA GLU A 150 4.08 -17.43 -10.99
C GLU A 150 4.95 -16.49 -10.15
N GLU A 151 5.72 -17.09 -9.25
CA GLU A 151 7.09 -16.63 -9.01
C GLU A 151 7.61 -16.20 -10.39
N GLU A 152 7.83 -14.91 -10.62
CA GLU A 152 8.52 -14.45 -11.82
C GLU A 152 9.77 -15.34 -11.96
N PRO A 153 9.85 -16.27 -12.93
CA PRO A 153 11.05 -17.03 -13.09
C PRO A 153 12.00 -16.05 -13.77
N PHE A 154 12.78 -15.35 -12.95
CA PHE A 154 14.00 -14.67 -13.36
C PHE A 154 14.90 -15.60 -14.23
N ALA A 155 14.65 -16.92 -14.19
CA ALA A 155 15.30 -17.95 -14.98
C ALA A 155 14.73 -18.24 -16.39
N HIS A 156 13.51 -17.82 -16.79
CA HIS A 156 12.92 -18.27 -18.07
C HIS A 156 13.25 -17.39 -19.29
N ARG A 157 14.06 -16.32 -19.12
CA ARG A 157 14.60 -15.55 -20.26
C ARG A 157 15.94 -16.08 -20.78
N LEU A 158 16.54 -17.07 -20.12
CA LEU A 158 17.79 -17.71 -20.56
C LEU A 158 17.58 -19.01 -21.34
N PHE A 159 16.44 -19.68 -21.16
CA PHE A 159 16.16 -20.92 -21.91
C PHE A 159 14.90 -20.80 -22.76
N GLY A 160 15.12 -21.10 -24.05
CA GLY A 160 14.25 -20.78 -25.16
C GLY A 160 12.85 -21.37 -25.07
N LYS A 161 12.00 -20.78 -25.91
CA LYS A 161 10.76 -21.36 -26.44
C LYS A 161 10.65 -22.88 -26.24
N LYS A 162 9.67 -23.32 -25.46
CA LYS A 162 8.93 -24.53 -25.82
C LYS A 162 7.44 -24.36 -25.57
N LYS A 163 6.73 -24.40 -26.68
CA LYS A 163 5.28 -24.39 -26.86
C LYS A 163 4.74 -25.66 -26.18
N VAL A 164 3.96 -25.52 -25.12
CA VAL A 164 3.18 -26.64 -24.58
C VAL A 164 1.78 -26.57 -25.19
N THR A 165 1.63 -27.28 -26.29
CA THR A 165 0.33 -27.68 -26.86
C THR A 165 -0.37 -28.58 -25.84
N LYS A 166 -1.57 -28.16 -25.41
CA LYS A 166 -2.54 -29.02 -24.74
C LYS A 166 -3.02 -30.08 -25.74
N THR A 167 -2.88 -31.35 -25.41
CA THR A 167 -3.66 -32.43 -26.02
C THR A 167 -4.65 -32.89 -24.98
N LEU A 168 -5.93 -32.79 -25.33
CA LEU A 168 -7.06 -33.37 -24.63
C LEU A 168 -7.13 -34.85 -25.04
N GLU A 169 -7.18 -35.75 -24.06
CA GLU A 169 -7.85 -37.05 -24.14
C GLU A 169 -8.70 -37.21 -22.89
#